data_AF-A0A9E1MYL1-F1
#
_entry.id   AF-A0A9E1MYL1-F1
#
_cell.length_a   1.000
_cell.length_b   1.000
_cell.length_c   1.000
_cell.angle_alpha   90.00
_cell.angle_beta   90.00
_cell.angle_gamma   90.00
#
_symmetry.space_group_name_H-M   'P 1'
#
loop_
_entity.id
_entity.type
_entity.pdbx_description
1 polymer ?
#
loop_
_entity_poly.entity_id
_entity_poly.type
_entity_poly.pdbx_seq_one_letter_code
_entity_poly.pdbx_strand_id
1 'polypeptide(L)'
;MSTLTLDDLYRLNAIELIEVYRNGKVGSIEALTGKPVGRMLAIRGILGHRPFSKVLQRLSRSSVFPWRGKTFRSVDVDHGNGGNRVKILAWTHEMFRFETSVQDSALDGKPCIVLDYDQPENPGFICAIHDELREVCP
;
A
#
# COMPACT_ATOMS: atom_id res chain seq x y z
N MET A 1 16.91 4.48 16.88
CA MET A 1 15.45 4.30 16.66
C MET A 1 15.22 2.81 16.49
N SER A 2 14.25 2.22 17.20
CA SER A 2 13.95 0.79 17.05
C SER A 2 13.28 0.54 15.70
N THR A 3 13.76 -0.44 14.94
CA THR A 3 13.14 -0.91 13.70
C THR A 3 11.71 -1.39 14.00
N LEU A 4 10.72 -0.88 13.27
CA LEU A 4 9.33 -1.36 13.36
C LEU A 4 9.16 -2.57 12.44
N THR A 5 8.76 -3.71 12.99
CA THR A 5 8.44 -4.87 12.17
C THR A 5 6.98 -4.81 11.69
N LEU A 6 6.66 -5.58 10.64
CA LEU A 6 5.28 -5.72 10.18
C LEU A 6 4.33 -6.29 11.25
N ASP A 7 4.86 -7.10 12.16
CA ASP A 7 4.10 -7.65 13.28
C ASP A 7 3.88 -6.62 14.40
N ASP A 8 4.80 -5.68 14.59
CA ASP A 8 4.60 -4.54 15.49
C ASP A 8 3.50 -3.63 14.97
N LEU A 9 3.55 -3.27 13.68
CA LEU A 9 2.52 -2.45 13.03
C LEU A 9 1.14 -3.12 13.08
N TYR A 10 1.07 -4.45 12.96
CA TYR A 10 -0.20 -5.19 13.03
C TYR A 10 -0.88 -5.14 14.41
N ARG A 11 -0.13 -4.85 15.48
CA ARG A 11 -0.70 -4.71 16.83
C ARG A 11 -1.36 -3.35 17.04
N LEU A 12 -1.09 -2.39 16.17
CA LEU A 12 -1.62 -1.04 16.24
C LEU A 12 -3.04 -0.97 15.67
N ASN A 13 -3.87 -0.13 16.27
CA ASN A 13 -5.18 0.20 15.74
C ASN A 13 -5.11 1.28 14.65
N ALA A 14 -6.22 1.56 13.99
CA ALA A 14 -6.26 2.47 12.84
C ALA A 14 -5.92 3.94 13.17
N ILE A 15 -6.03 4.38 14.42
CA ILE A 15 -5.62 5.72 14.85
C ILE A 15 -4.10 5.73 15.05
N GLU A 16 -3.56 4.74 15.76
CA GLU A 16 -2.12 4.58 15.98
C GLU A 16 -1.35 4.44 14.66
N LEU A 17 -1.89 3.68 13.69
CA LEU A 17 -1.30 3.54 12.35
C LEU A 17 -1.26 4.86 11.57
N ILE A 18 -2.26 5.72 11.72
CA ILE A 18 -2.23 7.05 11.10
C ILE A 18 -1.14 7.91 11.73
N GLU A 19 -0.94 7.84 13.04
CA GLU A 19 0.14 8.57 13.70
C GLU A 19 1.52 8.05 13.27
N VAL A 20 1.68 6.74 13.08
CA VAL A 20 2.91 6.19 12.48
C VAL A 20 3.13 6.74 11.07
N TYR A 21 2.09 6.73 10.23
CA TYR A 21 2.17 7.27 8.87
C TYR A 21 2.53 8.77 8.84
N ARG A 22 1.89 9.60 9.68
CA ARG A 22 2.14 11.05 9.77
C ARG A 22 3.56 11.42 10.22
N ASN A 23 4.20 10.53 10.97
CA ASN A 23 5.58 10.66 11.43
C ASN A 23 6.61 10.01 10.48
N GLY A 24 6.15 9.26 9.48
CA GLY A 24 7.00 8.73 8.43
C GLY A 24 7.60 9.84 7.58
N LYS A 25 8.70 9.53 6.89
CA LYS A 25 9.36 10.42 5.92
C LYS A 25 9.07 9.93 4.50
N VAL A 26 9.25 10.79 3.52
CA VAL A 26 9.28 10.36 2.11
C VAL A 26 10.52 9.46 1.91
N GLY A 27 10.30 8.25 1.39
CA GLY A 27 11.37 7.35 0.97
C GLY A 27 11.83 7.69 -0.46
N SER A 28 12.80 6.95 -1.00
CA SER A 28 13.14 7.05 -2.43
C SER A 28 12.36 6.03 -3.26
N ILE A 29 12.04 6.39 -4.50
CA ILE A 29 11.41 5.45 -5.45
C ILE A 29 12.34 4.28 -5.78
N GLU A 30 13.65 4.53 -5.84
CA GLU A 30 14.64 3.47 -6.01
C GLU A 30 14.56 2.43 -4.90
N ALA A 31 14.48 2.84 -3.63
CA ALA A 31 14.38 1.93 -2.48
C ALA A 31 13.09 1.10 -2.47
N LEU A 32 12.03 1.54 -3.15
CA LEU A 32 10.80 0.76 -3.31
C LEU A 32 10.91 -0.35 -4.37
N THR A 33 11.90 -0.28 -5.26
CA THR A 33 11.99 -1.17 -6.43
C THR A 33 12.02 -2.64 -6.03
N GLY A 34 11.23 -3.45 -6.73
CA GLY A 34 11.13 -4.88 -6.49
C GLY A 34 9.71 -5.31 -6.14
N LYS A 35 9.60 -6.26 -5.21
CA LYS A 35 8.36 -6.99 -4.95
C LYS A 35 8.05 -7.06 -3.44
N PRO A 36 7.87 -5.90 -2.76
CA PRO A 36 7.64 -5.87 -1.32
C PRO A 36 6.38 -6.64 -0.93
N VAL A 37 6.43 -7.26 0.25
CA VAL A 37 5.30 -7.98 0.83
C VAL A 37 4.33 -6.96 1.42
N GLY A 38 3.10 -6.93 0.92
CA GLY A 38 2.02 -6.11 1.48
C GLY A 38 1.20 -6.89 2.50
N ARG A 39 0.75 -6.22 3.56
CA ARG A 39 -0.24 -6.75 4.51
C ARG A 39 -1.23 -5.66 4.86
N MET A 40 -2.52 -5.97 4.79
CA MET A 40 -3.56 -5.07 5.25
C MET A 40 -3.59 -5.08 6.79
N LEU A 41 -3.36 -3.92 7.39
CA LEU A 41 -3.27 -3.78 8.85
C LEU A 41 -4.60 -3.36 9.48
N ALA A 42 -5.33 -2.45 8.83
CA ALA A 42 -6.61 -1.96 9.31
C ALA A 42 -7.55 -1.60 8.16
N ILE A 43 -8.86 -1.57 8.44
CA ILE A 43 -9.90 -1.08 7.54
C ILE A 43 -10.73 -0.08 8.35
N ARG A 44 -10.99 1.09 7.77
CA ARG A 44 -11.82 2.15 8.38
C ARG A 44 -13.17 2.29 7.64
N GLY A 45 -14.06 3.11 8.20
CA GLY A 45 -15.38 3.38 7.62
C GLY A 45 -16.36 2.22 7.81
N ILE A 46 -17.39 2.17 6.95
CA ILE A 46 -18.50 1.21 7.05
C ILE A 46 -18.02 -0.26 7.12
N LEU A 47 -16.93 -0.58 6.42
CA LEU A 47 -16.34 -1.92 6.44
C LEU A 47 -15.56 -2.20 7.73
N GLY A 48 -14.98 -1.17 8.36
CA GLY A 48 -14.21 -1.29 9.60
C GLY A 48 -15.08 -1.56 10.84
N HIS A 49 -16.29 -0.98 10.89
CA HIS A 49 -17.24 -1.15 12.01
C HIS A 49 -17.95 -2.51 12.05
N ARG A 50 -17.85 -3.31 10.98
CA ARG A 50 -18.48 -4.62 10.92
C ARG A 50 -17.59 -5.68 11.59
N PRO A 51 -18.15 -6.67 12.30
CA PRO A 51 -17.38 -7.74 12.92
C PRO A 51 -16.52 -8.54 11.91
N PHE A 52 -16.87 -8.47 10.61
CA PHE A 52 -16.11 -9.06 9.52
C PHE A 52 -14.77 -8.36 9.22
N SER A 53 -14.52 -7.13 9.69
CA SER A 53 -13.24 -6.42 9.45
C SER A 53 -12.03 -7.17 10.03
N LYS A 54 -12.19 -7.75 11.22
CA LYS A 54 -11.18 -8.62 11.86
C LYS A 54 -10.97 -9.92 11.08
N VAL A 55 -12.03 -10.44 10.46
CA VAL A 55 -11.95 -11.62 9.59
C VAL A 55 -11.21 -11.27 8.31
N LEU A 56 -11.50 -10.13 7.66
CA LEU A 56 -10.81 -9.68 6.46
C LEU A 56 -9.32 -9.40 6.72
N GLN A 57 -8.99 -8.77 7.85
CA GLN A 57 -7.60 -8.60 8.29
C GLN A 57 -6.89 -9.94 8.49
N ARG A 58 -7.52 -10.89 9.20
CA ARG A 58 -6.97 -12.24 9.39
C ARG A 58 -6.83 -12.99 8.06
N LEU A 59 -7.80 -12.85 7.15
CA LEU A 59 -7.78 -13.46 5.83
C LEU A 59 -6.69 -12.87 4.95
N SER A 60 -6.36 -11.57 5.08
CA SER A 60 -5.26 -10.96 4.31
C SER A 60 -3.88 -11.57 4.60
N ARG A 61 -3.74 -12.28 5.73
CA ARG A 61 -2.54 -13.05 6.07
C ARG A 61 -2.54 -14.46 5.46
N SER A 62 -3.69 -14.92 4.97
CA SER A 62 -3.84 -16.27 4.46
C SER A 62 -3.17 -16.42 3.10
N SER A 63 -2.61 -17.60 2.86
CA SER A 63 -2.17 -18.05 1.54
C SER A 63 -3.33 -18.13 0.53
N VAL A 64 -4.58 -17.95 0.95
CA VAL A 64 -5.75 -17.85 0.06
C VAL A 64 -6.14 -16.42 -0.31
N PHE A 65 -5.58 -15.38 0.35
CA PHE A 65 -5.87 -14.01 -0.06
C PHE A 65 -5.32 -13.77 -1.47
N PRO A 66 -6.14 -13.25 -2.41
CA PRO A 66 -5.70 -13.06 -3.79
C PRO A 66 -4.55 -12.07 -3.90
N TRP A 67 -4.54 -11.00 -3.11
CA TRP A 67 -3.51 -9.97 -3.21
C TRP A 67 -2.20 -10.40 -2.55
N ARG A 68 -1.08 -10.27 -3.28
CA ARG A 68 0.28 -10.64 -2.86
C ARG A 68 1.19 -9.44 -2.60
N GLY A 69 0.64 -8.23 -2.68
CA GLY A 69 1.40 -6.98 -2.64
C GLY A 69 1.52 -6.38 -4.04
N LYS A 70 2.56 -5.59 -4.24
CA LYS A 70 2.78 -4.85 -5.48
C LYS A 70 4.17 -5.15 -6.05
N THR A 71 4.34 -4.89 -7.34
CA THR A 71 5.64 -4.76 -8.00
C THR A 71 5.91 -3.27 -8.18
N PHE A 72 7.12 -2.82 -7.91
CA PHE A 72 7.58 -1.46 -8.16
C PHE A 72 8.82 -1.47 -9.06
N ARG A 73 8.92 -0.48 -9.94
CA ARG A 73 10.05 -0.23 -10.81
C ARG A 73 10.35 1.27 -10.78
N SER A 74 11.58 1.65 -10.47
CA SER A 74 12.05 3.02 -10.69
C SER A 74 12.24 3.25 -12.19
N VAL A 75 11.80 4.42 -12.65
CA VAL A 75 12.07 4.95 -14.00
C VAL A 75 13.20 5.98 -13.91
N ASP A 76 13.09 6.87 -12.92
CA ASP A 76 14.13 7.82 -12.54
C ASP A 76 14.08 8.09 -11.02
N VAL A 77 14.72 9.18 -10.58
CA VAL A 77 14.82 9.57 -9.17
C VAL A 77 13.47 9.96 -8.55
N ASP A 78 12.59 10.57 -9.36
CA ASP A 78 11.31 11.15 -8.92
C ASP A 78 10.09 10.40 -9.47
N HIS A 79 10.29 9.45 -10.39
CA HIS A 79 9.24 8.68 -11.03
C HIS A 79 9.50 7.18 -11.07
N GLY A 80 8.40 6.43 -11.04
CA GLY A 80 8.39 4.98 -11.18
C GLY A 80 7.03 4.48 -11.65
N ASN A 81 6.89 3.16 -11.72
CA ASN A 81 5.62 2.52 -12.02
C ASN A 81 5.53 1.15 -11.33
N GLY A 82 4.35 0.56 -11.40
CA GLY A 82 4.13 -0.75 -10.83
C GLY A 82 2.77 -1.32 -11.14
N GLY A 83 2.48 -2.41 -10.45
CA GLY A 83 1.20 -3.10 -10.53
C GLY A 83 0.95 -3.96 -9.30
N ASN A 84 -0.31 -4.26 -9.04
CA ASN A 84 -0.72 -5.17 -7.99
C ASN A 84 -0.49 -6.62 -8.43
N ARG A 85 0.10 -7.44 -7.55
CA ARG A 85 0.30 -8.86 -7.77
C ARG A 85 -0.92 -9.60 -7.23
N VAL A 86 -1.76 -10.13 -8.11
CA VAL A 86 -3.03 -10.80 -7.76
C VAL A 86 -2.96 -12.27 -8.17
N LYS A 87 -3.19 -13.15 -7.21
CA LYS A 87 -3.29 -14.59 -7.42
C LYS A 87 -4.69 -14.94 -7.94
N ILE A 88 -4.75 -15.48 -9.14
CA ILE A 88 -5.96 -16.03 -9.77
C ILE A 88 -5.70 -17.52 -10.00
N LEU A 89 -6.51 -18.38 -9.36
CA LEU A 89 -6.29 -19.82 -9.34
C LEU A 89 -4.87 -20.17 -8.87
N ALA A 90 -4.09 -20.87 -9.69
CA ALA A 90 -2.71 -21.29 -9.39
C ALA A 90 -1.65 -20.22 -9.75
N TRP A 91 -2.03 -19.14 -10.45
CA TRP A 91 -1.08 -18.21 -11.06
C TRP A 91 -1.15 -16.82 -10.42
N THR A 92 -0.03 -16.08 -10.44
CA THR A 92 0.02 -14.69 -9.98
C THR A 92 0.19 -13.78 -11.19
N HIS A 93 -0.74 -12.84 -11.34
CA HIS A 93 -0.77 -11.86 -12.41
C HIS A 93 -0.41 -10.48 -11.87
N GLU A 94 0.27 -9.68 -12.69
CA GLU A 94 0.41 -8.24 -12.43
C GLU A 94 -0.79 -7.54 -13.07
N MET A 95 -1.58 -6.86 -12.24
CA MET A 95 -2.84 -6.21 -12.59
C MET A 95 -2.89 -4.81 -11.97
N PHE A 96 -3.78 -3.95 -12.47
CA PHE A 96 -4.01 -2.62 -11.90
C PHE A 96 -2.72 -1.81 -11.85
N ARG A 97 -2.27 -1.39 -13.05
CA ARG A 97 -1.06 -0.60 -13.22
C ARG A 97 -1.21 0.73 -12.48
N PHE A 98 -0.10 1.23 -11.94
CA PHE A 98 -0.01 2.56 -11.38
C PHE A 98 1.32 3.22 -11.75
N GLU A 99 1.34 4.54 -11.76
CA GLU A 99 2.56 5.35 -11.79
C GLU A 99 2.89 5.84 -10.38
N THR A 100 4.17 6.07 -10.09
CA THR A 100 4.61 6.58 -8.79
C THR A 100 5.36 7.87 -8.93
N SER A 101 5.06 8.84 -8.08
CA SER A 101 5.77 10.12 -7.99
C SER A 101 5.75 10.67 -6.56
N VAL A 102 6.66 11.59 -6.25
CA VAL A 102 6.64 12.32 -4.97
C VAL A 102 5.65 13.47 -5.06
N GLN A 103 4.69 13.52 -4.15
CA GLN A 103 3.68 14.59 -4.06
C GLN A 103 3.33 14.89 -2.60
N ASP A 104 2.58 15.96 -2.38
CA ASP A 104 2.03 16.29 -1.06
C ASP A 104 0.87 15.35 -0.71
N SER A 105 0.89 14.80 0.51
CA SER A 105 -0.15 13.91 1.01
C SER A 105 -1.48 14.64 1.15
N ALA A 106 -2.57 13.99 0.72
CA ALA A 106 -3.94 14.45 0.95
C ALA A 106 -4.34 14.41 2.43
N LEU A 107 -3.60 13.68 3.28
CA LEU A 107 -3.90 13.51 4.71
C LEU A 107 -3.32 14.62 5.60
N ASP A 108 -2.13 15.13 5.27
CA ASP A 108 -1.41 16.09 6.11
C ASP A 108 -0.54 17.12 5.34
N GLY A 109 -0.52 17.08 4.02
CA GLY A 109 0.23 18.00 3.16
C GLY A 109 1.75 17.80 3.15
N LYS A 110 2.30 16.80 3.88
CA LYS A 110 3.75 16.53 3.83
C LYS A 110 4.10 15.61 2.65
N PRO A 111 5.35 15.62 2.16
CA PRO A 111 5.78 14.77 1.06
C PRO A 111 5.53 13.27 1.30
N CYS A 112 5.06 12.59 0.28
CA CYS A 112 4.85 11.14 0.23
C CYS A 112 5.03 10.63 -1.21
N ILE A 113 5.13 9.33 -1.38
CA ILE A 113 5.07 8.72 -2.72
C ILE A 113 3.60 8.37 -2.99
N VAL A 114 3.03 8.94 -4.04
CA VAL A 114 1.66 8.65 -4.49
C VAL A 114 1.71 7.54 -5.54
N LEU A 115 0.72 6.64 -5.50
CA LEU A 115 0.45 5.66 -6.56
C LEU A 115 -0.76 6.14 -7.34
N ASP A 116 -0.54 6.60 -8.57
CA ASP A 116 -1.58 7.05 -9.47
C ASP A 116 -2.16 5.89 -10.28
N TYR A 117 -3.41 5.55 -9.98
CA TYR A 117 -4.16 4.50 -10.66
C TYR A 117 -5.04 5.00 -11.80
N ASP A 118 -5.08 6.31 -12.09
CA ASP A 118 -5.88 6.87 -13.17
C ASP A 118 -5.22 6.61 -14.54
N GLN A 119 -5.16 5.32 -14.87
CA GLN A 119 -4.51 4.77 -16.05
C GLN A 119 -5.59 4.26 -17.00
N PRO A 120 -5.43 4.43 -18.33
CA PRO A 120 -6.48 4.15 -19.31
C PRO A 120 -6.93 2.68 -19.34
N GLU A 121 -6.08 1.74 -18.92
CA GLU A 121 -6.41 0.32 -18.82
C GLU A 121 -7.18 -0.07 -17.55
N ASN A 122 -7.21 0.80 -16.54
CA ASN A 122 -7.82 0.47 -15.26
C ASN A 122 -9.34 0.70 -15.32
N PRO A 123 -10.14 -0.19 -14.70
CA PRO A 123 -11.57 0.05 -14.56
C PRO A 123 -11.80 1.22 -13.58
N GLY A 124 -12.87 1.99 -13.75
CA GLY A 124 -13.05 3.26 -13.03
C GLY A 124 -13.02 3.18 -11.49
N PHE A 125 -13.39 2.05 -10.89
CA PHE A 125 -13.26 1.87 -9.44
C PHE A 125 -11.81 1.70 -8.96
N ILE A 126 -10.90 1.28 -9.84
CA ILE A 126 -9.45 1.25 -9.60
C ILE A 126 -8.87 2.65 -9.78
N CYS A 127 -9.29 3.39 -10.82
CA CYS A 127 -8.88 4.79 -11.01
C CYS A 127 -9.25 5.67 -9.80
N ALA A 128 -10.33 5.33 -9.09
CA ALA A 128 -10.75 6.04 -7.88
C ALA A 128 -9.93 5.73 -6.62
N ILE A 129 -8.95 4.81 -6.69
CA ILE A 129 -8.09 4.46 -5.54
C ILE A 129 -6.96 5.47 -5.43
N HIS A 130 -6.78 6.00 -4.21
CA HIS A 130 -5.66 6.85 -3.85
C HIS A 130 -4.80 6.13 -2.80
N ASP A 131 -3.58 5.74 -3.19
CA ASP A 131 -2.60 5.10 -2.31
C ASP A 131 -1.42 6.07 -2.08
N GLU A 132 -1.03 6.25 -0.82
CA GLU A 132 0.14 7.04 -0.44
C GLU A 132 1.12 6.20 0.39
N LEU A 133 2.42 6.40 0.17
CA LEU A 133 3.49 5.68 0.85
C LEU A 133 4.46 6.62 1.55
N ARG A 134 4.89 6.20 2.75
CA ARG A 134 5.99 6.80 3.50
C ARG A 134 6.86 5.71 4.09
N GLU A 135 8.15 6.01 4.23
CA GLU A 135 9.10 5.18 4.95
C GLU A 135 8.91 5.40 6.45
N VAL A 136 8.59 4.33 7.17
CA VAL A 136 8.42 4.32 8.63
C VAL A 136 9.68 3.86 9.36
N CYS A 137 10.47 3.01 8.71
CA CYS A 137 11.82 2.59 9.11
C CYS A 137 12.58 2.05 7.89
N PRO A 138 13.93 2.12 7.89
CA PRO A 138 14.76 1.50 6.86
C PRO A 138 14.76 -0.03 6.93
#